data_AF-A0A2R7JRW8-F1
#
_entry.id   AF-A0A2R7JRW8-F1
#
_cell.length_a   1.000
_cell.length_b   1.000
_cell.length_c   1.000
_cell.angle_alpha   90.00
_cell.angle_beta   90.00
_cell.angle_gamma   90.00
#
_symmetry.space_group_name_H-M   'P 1'
#
loop_
_entity.id
_entity.type
_entity.pdbx_description
1 polymer ?
#
loop_
_entity_poly.entity_id
_entity_poly.type
_entity_poly.pdbx_seq_one_letter_code
_entity_poly.pdbx_strand_id
1 'polypeptide(L)'
;MKTKLLLIALITLTISSCQAQAGATVYAKNSDISDNLDLRAVASIFGESANLQDFERRLNDPKYQISNLDLNGDNEVDYLRVIESVEDRTHVVIIQAVLDRDVYQDIATIDVERNNYNKVSVQVVG
;
A
#
# COMPACT_ATOMS: atom_id res chain seq x y z
N MET A 1 -2.73 48.96 40.18
CA MET A 1 -2.03 49.31 38.93
C MET A 1 -0.71 48.55 38.89
N LYS A 2 -0.42 47.84 37.78
CA LYS A 2 0.91 47.68 37.14
C LYS A 2 2.02 47.09 38.05
N THR A 3 2.66 45.95 37.81
CA THR A 3 3.09 45.33 36.55
C THR A 3 3.70 43.96 36.87
N LYS A 4 3.50 43.02 35.95
CA LYS A 4 4.23 41.76 35.83
C LYS A 4 5.73 42.05 35.66
N LEU A 5 6.63 41.33 36.34
CA LEU A 5 7.89 40.79 35.79
C LEU A 5 8.76 40.14 36.89
N LEU A 6 9.59 39.16 36.47
CA LEU A 6 10.77 38.58 37.14
C LEU A 6 10.46 37.51 38.21
N LEU A 7 11.04 36.32 38.27
CA LEU A 7 12.22 35.72 37.61
C LEU A 7 12.15 34.20 37.94
N ILE A 8 11.90 33.31 36.98
CA ILE A 8 12.89 32.40 36.37
C ILE A 8 13.78 31.65 37.38
N ALA A 9 13.37 30.43 37.73
CA ALA A 9 14.20 29.26 38.07
C ALA A 9 13.19 28.10 38.20
N LEU A 10 13.28 26.94 37.58
CA LEU A 10 14.35 26.23 36.92
C LEU A 10 13.58 25.21 36.06
N ILE A 11 13.33 25.55 34.79
CA ILE A 11 12.66 24.62 33.87
C ILE A 11 13.68 23.52 33.59
N THR A 12 13.39 22.38 34.18
CA THR A 12 14.09 21.12 34.05
C THR A 12 14.34 20.80 32.58
N LEU A 13 15.60 20.52 32.31
CA LEU A 13 16.17 20.02 31.07
C LEU A 13 15.50 18.69 30.69
N THR A 14 14.38 18.73 29.98
CA THR A 14 13.85 17.55 29.28
C THR A 14 14.31 17.62 27.84
N ILE A 15 15.46 17.01 27.59
CA ILE A 15 15.92 16.70 26.23
C ILE A 15 14.94 15.65 25.69
N SER A 16 13.87 16.11 25.05
CA SER A 16 12.98 15.23 24.28
C SER A 16 13.72 14.82 23.01
N SER A 17 14.07 13.55 22.96
CA SER A 17 14.66 12.83 21.83
C SER A 17 13.88 13.09 20.54
N CYS A 18 14.51 13.77 19.59
CA CYS A 18 14.06 13.80 18.20
C CYS A 18 14.44 12.47 17.55
N GLN A 19 13.51 11.53 17.48
CA GLN A 19 13.62 10.38 16.59
C GLN A 19 12.89 10.74 15.29
N ALA A 20 13.65 11.21 14.30
CA ALA A 20 13.19 11.28 12.93
C ALA A 20 13.28 9.87 12.33
N GLN A 21 12.27 9.03 12.58
CA GLN A 21 12.15 7.76 11.89
C GLN A 21 11.47 8.00 10.54
N ALA A 22 12.26 8.41 9.55
CA ALA A 22 11.84 8.38 8.15
C ALA A 22 11.95 6.93 7.64
N GLY A 23 11.04 6.08 8.09
CA GLY A 23 10.78 4.78 7.48
C GLY A 23 9.48 4.88 6.70
N ALA A 24 9.50 4.50 5.41
CA ALA A 24 8.28 4.34 4.63
C ALA A 24 7.36 3.37 5.37
N THR A 25 6.26 3.88 5.90
CA THR A 25 5.27 3.10 6.64
C THR A 25 4.39 2.42 5.60
N VAL A 26 4.62 1.12 5.44
CA VAL A 26 3.68 0.25 4.73
C VAL A 26 2.53 -0.01 5.69
N TYR A 27 1.38 0.60 5.43
CA TYR A 27 0.17 0.37 6.20
C TYR A 27 -0.51 -0.88 5.65
N ALA A 28 -0.36 -2.00 6.36
CA ALA A 28 -1.27 -3.12 6.21
C ALA A 28 -2.53 -2.80 7.04
N LYS A 29 -3.64 -2.50 6.38
CA LYS A 29 -4.98 -2.34 6.96
C LYS A 29 -5.55 -3.68 7.45
N ASN A 30 -5.06 -4.82 6.95
CA ASN A 30 -5.44 -6.15 7.41
C ASN A 30 -4.24 -7.10 7.43
N SER A 31 -3.85 -7.59 8.62
CA SER A 31 -2.72 -8.54 8.77
C SER A 31 -2.93 -9.82 7.95
N ASP A 32 -4.18 -10.23 7.77
CA ASP A 32 -4.54 -11.49 7.12
C ASP A 32 -4.31 -11.43 5.60
N ILE A 33 -4.29 -10.22 5.02
CA ILE A 33 -4.03 -9.99 3.60
C ILE A 33 -2.54 -10.05 3.30
N SER A 34 -1.69 -9.45 4.14
CA SER A 34 -0.24 -9.41 3.88
C SER A 34 0.43 -10.78 3.97
N ASP A 35 -0.14 -11.70 4.75
CA ASP A 35 0.39 -13.06 4.90
C ASP A 35 0.06 -13.96 3.70
N ASN A 36 -0.99 -13.60 2.94
CA ASN A 36 -1.48 -14.37 1.79
C ASN A 36 -1.22 -13.66 0.44
N LEU A 37 -0.56 -12.49 0.45
CA LEU A 37 -0.17 -11.73 -0.73
C LEU A 37 1.24 -11.15 -0.58
N ASP A 38 2.17 -11.57 -1.43
CA ASP A 38 3.54 -11.02 -1.43
C ASP A 38 3.59 -9.65 -2.14
N LEU A 39 3.48 -8.57 -1.37
CA LEU A 39 3.49 -7.20 -1.89
C LEU A 39 4.80 -6.84 -2.62
N ARG A 40 5.92 -7.51 -2.32
CA ARG A 40 7.20 -7.29 -3.03
C ARG A 40 7.15 -7.95 -4.40
N ALA A 41 6.61 -9.16 -4.48
CA ALA A 41 6.38 -9.85 -5.75
C ALA A 41 5.41 -9.06 -6.63
N VAL A 42 4.30 -8.55 -6.04
CA VAL A 42 3.33 -7.67 -6.72
C VAL A 42 4.03 -6.45 -7.32
N ALA A 43 4.85 -5.74 -6.55
CA ALA A 43 5.59 -4.58 -7.07
C ALA A 43 6.57 -4.95 -8.20
N SER A 44 7.24 -6.11 -8.09
CA SER A 44 8.18 -6.59 -9.12
C SER A 44 7.46 -6.91 -10.42
N ILE A 45 6.40 -7.72 -10.38
CA ILE A 45 5.66 -8.08 -11.59
C ILE A 45 4.95 -6.88 -12.20
N PHE A 46 4.52 -5.90 -11.40
CA PHE A 46 3.97 -4.64 -11.89
C PHE A 46 4.99 -3.89 -12.75
N GLY A 47 6.24 -3.77 -12.27
CA GLY A 47 7.33 -3.13 -13.02
C GLY A 47 7.78 -3.89 -14.27
N GLU A 48 7.61 -5.21 -14.31
CA GLU A 48 7.96 -6.07 -15.44
C GLU A 48 6.84 -6.26 -16.48
N SER A 49 5.61 -5.84 -16.14
CA SER A 49 4.43 -6.05 -16.98
C SER A 49 4.36 -5.00 -18.09
N ALA A 50 3.98 -5.43 -19.29
CA ALA A 50 3.88 -4.53 -20.44
C ALA A 50 2.67 -3.58 -20.34
N ASN A 51 1.62 -4.01 -19.65
CA ASN A 51 0.36 -3.28 -19.44
C ASN A 51 -0.41 -3.91 -18.27
N LEU A 52 -1.55 -3.32 -17.91
CA LEU A 52 -2.40 -3.79 -16.80
C LEU A 52 -2.96 -5.19 -17.03
N GLN A 53 -3.28 -5.55 -18.28
CA GLN A 53 -3.78 -6.89 -18.60
C GLN A 53 -2.71 -7.96 -18.40
N ASP A 54 -1.47 -7.68 -18.82
CA ASP A 54 -0.33 -8.56 -18.57
C ASP A 54 -0.04 -8.69 -17.07
N PHE A 55 -0.16 -7.58 -16.33
CA PHE A 55 -0.01 -7.56 -14.88
C PHE A 55 -1.07 -8.40 -14.18
N GLU A 56 -2.37 -8.21 -14.48
CA GLU A 56 -3.47 -9.01 -13.92
C GLU A 56 -3.28 -10.50 -14.23
N ARG A 57 -2.88 -10.83 -15.46
CA ARG A 57 -2.62 -12.21 -15.85
C ARG A 57 -1.48 -12.84 -15.04
N ARG A 58 -0.37 -12.11 -14.84
CA ARG A 58 0.78 -12.61 -14.05
C ARG A 58 0.45 -12.70 -12.57
N LEU A 59 -0.34 -11.77 -12.06
CA LEU A 59 -0.80 -11.75 -10.67
C LEU A 59 -1.58 -13.01 -10.30
N ASN A 60 -2.42 -13.49 -11.23
CA ASN A 60 -3.25 -14.70 -11.06
C ASN A 60 -2.61 -15.97 -11.63
N ASP A 61 -1.37 -15.91 -12.14
CA ASP A 61 -0.74 -17.09 -12.72
C ASP A 61 -0.16 -17.99 -11.61
N PRO A 62 -0.64 -19.24 -11.48
CA PRO A 62 -0.26 -20.15 -10.39
C PRO A 62 1.23 -20.48 -10.40
N LYS A 63 1.94 -20.21 -11.51
CA LYS A 63 3.39 -20.37 -11.59
C LYS A 63 4.14 -19.41 -10.66
N TYR A 64 3.63 -18.19 -10.45
CA TYR A 64 4.31 -17.18 -9.65
C TYR A 64 3.93 -17.23 -8.17
N GLN A 65 2.82 -17.90 -7.82
CA GLN A 65 2.36 -18.11 -6.44
C GLN A 65 2.33 -16.79 -5.62
N ILE A 66 1.85 -15.72 -6.24
CA ILE A 66 1.88 -14.36 -5.66
C ILE A 66 0.80 -14.21 -4.58
N SER A 67 -0.35 -14.84 -4.80
CA SER A 67 -1.52 -14.82 -3.93
C SER A 67 -1.96 -16.24 -3.60
N ASN A 68 -2.41 -16.45 -2.37
CA ASN A 68 -3.14 -17.64 -1.93
C ASN A 68 -4.38 -17.22 -1.13
N LEU A 69 -5.02 -16.14 -1.54
CA LEU A 69 -6.20 -15.59 -0.86
C LEU A 69 -7.44 -16.47 -1.10
N ASP A 70 -8.14 -16.81 -0.02
CA ASP A 70 -9.46 -17.44 0.01
C ASP A 70 -10.29 -16.67 1.05
N LEU A 71 -10.88 -15.57 0.61
CA LEU A 71 -11.61 -14.60 1.45
C LEU A 71 -13.09 -14.97 1.59
N ASN A 72 -13.64 -15.72 0.63
CA ASN A 72 -15.04 -16.19 0.66
C ASN A 72 -15.18 -17.58 1.34
N GLY A 73 -14.07 -18.29 1.59
CA GLY A 73 -14.01 -19.55 2.32
C GLY A 73 -14.46 -20.77 1.52
N ASP A 74 -14.37 -20.72 0.18
CA ASP A 74 -14.79 -21.82 -0.69
C ASP A 74 -13.67 -22.84 -0.99
N ASN A 75 -12.45 -22.60 -0.47
CA ASN A 75 -11.22 -23.37 -0.72
C ASN A 75 -10.69 -23.23 -2.16
N GLU A 76 -11.15 -22.25 -2.93
CA GLU A 76 -10.56 -21.83 -4.18
C GLU A 76 -9.78 -20.53 -3.97
N VAL A 77 -8.74 -20.32 -4.78
CA VAL A 77 -7.98 -19.06 -4.72
C VAL A 77 -8.79 -17.99 -5.43
N ASP A 78 -9.09 -16.89 -4.72
CA ASP A 78 -9.84 -15.77 -5.25
C ASP A 78 -9.14 -15.14 -6.45
N TYR A 79 -9.94 -14.80 -7.47
CA TYR A 79 -9.44 -14.05 -8.61
C TYR A 79 -9.18 -12.58 -8.24
N LEU A 80 -7.97 -12.11 -8.53
CA LEU A 80 -7.56 -10.73 -8.34
C LEU A 80 -7.70 -9.95 -9.65
N ARG A 81 -8.70 -9.07 -9.73
CA ARG A 81 -8.82 -8.13 -10.83
C ARG A 81 -8.02 -6.86 -10.56
N VAL A 82 -7.57 -6.22 -11.63
CA VAL A 82 -6.82 -4.96 -11.60
C VAL A 82 -7.64 -3.89 -12.30
N ILE A 83 -7.85 -2.77 -11.60
CA ILE A 83 -8.49 -1.58 -12.16
C ILE A 83 -7.55 -0.39 -12.02
N GLU A 84 -7.61 0.53 -12.97
CA GLU A 84 -6.90 1.79 -12.91
C GLU A 84 -7.90 2.91 -12.62
N SER A 85 -7.54 3.76 -11.68
CA SER A 85 -8.21 5.02 -11.39
C SER A 85 -7.22 6.16 -11.56
N VAL A 86 -7.70 7.31 -12.03
CA VAL A 86 -6.90 8.52 -12.12
C VAL A 86 -7.38 9.48 -11.05
N GLU A 87 -6.53 9.75 -10.07
CA GLU A 87 -6.80 10.74 -9.03
C GLU A 87 -5.88 11.94 -9.25
N ASP A 88 -6.47 13.06 -9.70
CA ASP A 88 -5.82 14.28 -10.19
C ASP A 88 -4.80 14.06 -11.34
N ARG A 89 -3.61 13.56 -10.99
CA ARG A 89 -2.47 13.28 -11.89
C ARG A 89 -1.70 12.01 -11.50
N THR A 90 -2.12 11.34 -10.44
CA THR A 90 -1.56 10.08 -9.98
C THR A 90 -2.39 8.96 -10.55
N HIS A 91 -1.71 8.00 -11.18
CA HIS A 91 -2.36 6.79 -11.65
C HIS A 91 -2.37 5.82 -10.48
N VAL A 92 -3.56 5.46 -10.03
CA VAL A 92 -3.78 4.57 -8.89
C VAL A 92 -4.26 3.25 -9.45
N VAL A 93 -3.48 2.20 -9.24
CA VAL A 93 -3.84 0.85 -9.68
C VAL A 93 -4.37 0.08 -8.47
N ILE A 94 -5.63 -0.32 -8.52
CA ILE A 94 -6.31 -1.00 -7.42
C ILE A 94 -6.45 -2.48 -7.78
N ILE A 95 -6.05 -3.34 -6.86
CA ILE A 95 -6.17 -4.79 -6.92
C ILE A 95 -7.35 -5.18 -6.03
N GLN A 96 -8.32 -5.86 -6.62
CA GLN A 96 -9.54 -6.29 -5.95
C GLN A 96 -9.73 -7.80 -6.09
N ALA A 97 -10.12 -8.46 -5.00
CA ALA A 97 -10.62 -9.82 -5.06
C ALA A 97 -12.08 -9.83 -5.55
N VAL A 98 -12.40 -10.75 -6.46
CA VAL A 98 -13.77 -11.00 -6.94
C VAL A 98 -14.36 -12.14 -6.12
N LEU A 99 -15.23 -11.80 -5.15
CA LEU A 99 -15.81 -12.77 -4.22
C LEU A 99 -17.13 -13.36 -4.73
N ASP A 100 -17.89 -12.58 -5.51
CA ASP A 100 -19.12 -12.98 -6.19
C ASP A 100 -19.39 -12.01 -7.37
N ARG A 101 -20.46 -12.22 -8.15
CA ARG A 101 -20.82 -11.45 -9.35
C ARG A 101 -20.73 -9.93 -9.18
N ASP A 102 -21.13 -9.43 -8.01
CA ASP A 102 -21.16 -8.01 -7.68
C ASP A 102 -20.53 -7.71 -6.30
N VAL A 103 -19.70 -8.63 -5.78
CA VAL A 103 -19.03 -8.50 -4.49
C VAL A 103 -17.52 -8.46 -4.72
N TYR A 104 -16.94 -7.31 -4.40
CA TYR A 104 -15.52 -7.03 -4.58
C TYR A 104 -14.92 -6.53 -3.28
N GLN A 105 -13.67 -6.90 -3.02
CA GLN A 105 -12.92 -6.42 -1.86
C GLN A 105 -11.57 -5.85 -2.31
N ASP A 106 -11.26 -4.64 -1.86
CA ASP A 106 -9.96 -4.02 -2.11
C ASP A 106 -8.87 -4.73 -1.29
N ILE A 107 -7.80 -5.16 -1.96
CA ILE A 107 -6.71 -5.94 -1.37
C ILE A 107 -5.41 -5.15 -1.33
N ALA A 108 -5.13 -4.43 -2.40
CA ALA A 108 -3.90 -3.70 -2.55
C ALA A 108 -4.11 -2.52 -3.50
N THR A 109 -3.56 -1.36 -3.15
CA THR A 109 -3.49 -0.22 -4.07
C THR A 109 -2.04 0.08 -4.39
N ILE A 110 -1.72 0.39 -5.63
CA ILE A 110 -0.41 0.79 -6.14
C ILE A 110 -0.50 2.23 -6.62
N ASP A 111 0.12 3.14 -5.88
CA ASP A 111 0.21 4.53 -6.27
C ASP A 111 1.38 4.72 -7.24
N VAL A 112 1.09 5.01 -8.50
CA VAL A 112 2.10 5.26 -9.53
C VAL A 112 2.36 6.76 -9.60
N GLU A 113 3.33 7.21 -8.81
CA GLU A 113 3.85 8.56 -8.95
C GLU A 113 4.99 8.59 -9.95
N ARG A 114 4.82 9.37 -11.03
CA ARG A 114 5.92 9.72 -11.92
C ARG A 114 6.60 10.98 -11.38
N ASN A 115 7.70 10.81 -10.65
CA ASN A 115 8.51 11.97 -10.28
C ASN A 115 9.31 12.51 -11.48
N ASN A 116 9.82 13.73 -11.38
CA ASN A 116 10.61 14.40 -12.44
C ASN A 116 11.89 13.65 -12.86
N TYR A 117 12.25 12.56 -12.16
CA TYR A 117 13.41 11.71 -12.41
C TYR A 117 13.02 10.34 -13.01
N ASN A 118 11.80 10.17 -13.53
CA ASN A 118 11.28 8.91 -14.06
C ASN A 118 11.31 7.73 -13.08
N LYS A 119 11.35 7.98 -11.76
CA LYS A 119 11.24 6.90 -10.78
C LYS A 119 9.76 6.64 -10.49
N VAL A 120 9.37 5.38 -10.60
CA VAL A 120 8.09 4.84 -10.13
C VAL A 120 8.29 4.41 -8.69
N SER A 121 7.56 5.04 -7.76
CA SER A 121 7.40 4.51 -6.41
C SER A 121 6.19 3.57 -6.45
N VAL A 122 6.28 2.41 -5.80
CA VAL A 122 5.12 1.53 -5.60
C VAL A 122 4.91 1.46 -4.10
N GLN A 123 3.81 2.06 -3.63
CA GLN A 123 3.32 1.85 -2.28
C GLN A 123 2.16 0.87 -2.38
N VAL A 124 2.22 -0.21 -1.59
CA VAL A 124 1.12 -1.17 -1.50
C VAL A 124 0.41 -0.98 -0.16
N VAL A 125 -0.89 -0.69 -0.21
CA VAL A 125 -1.76 -0.55 0.97
C VAL A 125 -2.83 -1.63 0.92
N GLY A 126 -2.87 -2.50 1.92
CA GLY A 126 -3.81 -3.64 2.00
C GLY A 126 -4.30 -3.93 3.39
#